data_AF-A0A2U1YRW5-F1
#
_entry.id   AF-A0A2U1YRW5-F1
#
_cell.length_a   1.000
_cell.length_b   1.000
_cell.length_c   1.000
_cell.angle_alpha   90.00
_cell.angle_beta   90.00
_cell.angle_gamma   90.00
#
_symmetry.space_group_name_H-M   'P 1'
#
loop_
_entity.id
_entity.type
_entity.pdbx_description
1 polymer ?
#
loop_
_entity_poly.entity_id
_entity_poly.type
_entity_poly.pdbx_seq_one_letter_code
_entity_poly.pdbx_strand_id
1 'polypeptide(L)' 'MYGLITTAKLNDVDPQAWLADVLARINDMPQTRLRELLPWEWKAIREQTKAA' A
#
# COMPACT_ATOMS: atom_id res chain seq x y z
N MET A 1 -17.49 4.55 9.93
CA MET A 1 -16.69 4.95 8.76
C MET A 1 -15.21 4.78 9.12
N TYR A 2 -14.65 3.59 8.91
CA TYR A 2 -13.20 3.37 9.03
C TYR A 2 -12.76 2.60 7.78
N GLY A 3 -12.49 3.32 6.69
CA GLY A 3 -12.17 2.77 5.37
C GLY A 3 -10.75 2.22 5.28
N LEU A 4 -9.88 2.95 4.57
CA LEU A 4 -8.53 2.51 4.19
C LEU A 4 -7.60 2.20 5.38
N ILE A 5 -7.68 2.97 6.47
CA ILE A 5 -6.84 2.76 7.66
C ILE A 5 -7.16 1.41 8.32
N THR A 6 -8.43 1.05 8.44
CA THR A 6 -8.81 -0.25 9.02
C THR A 6 -8.44 -1.38 8.08
N THR A 7 -8.58 -1.21 6.77
CA THR A 7 -8.09 -2.21 5.80
C THR A 7 -6.59 -2.47 5.96
N ALA A 8 -5.76 -1.43 6.13
CA ALA A 8 -4.33 -1.62 6.36
C ALA A 8 -4.05 -2.39 7.65
N LYS A 9 -4.70 -2.02 8.76
CA LYS A 9 -4.57 -2.72 10.05
C LYS A 9 -4.98 -4.19 9.97
N LEU A 10 -6.07 -4.50 9.25
CA LEU A 10 -6.55 -5.87 9.05
C LEU A 10 -5.61 -6.74 8.20
N ASN A 11 -4.67 -6.13 7.47
CA ASN A 11 -3.70 -6.82 6.63
C ASN A 11 -2.29 -6.87 7.27
N ASP A 12 -2.17 -6.56 8.57
CA ASP A 12 -0.88 -6.48 9.27
C ASP A 12 0.10 -5.53 8.57
N VAL A 13 -0.42 -4.40 8.09
CA VAL A 13 0.34 -3.33 7.44
C VAL A 13 0.27 -2.09 8.32
N ASP A 14 1.43 -1.46 8.54
CA ASP A 14 1.48 -0.18 9.23
C ASP A 14 0.70 0.88 8.44
N PRO A 15 -0.42 1.43 8.96
CA PRO A 15 -1.29 2.30 8.18
C PRO A 15 -0.62 3.61 7.80
N GLN A 16 0.31 4.11 8.62
CA GLN A 16 0.99 5.37 8.38
C GLN A 16 2.00 5.23 7.25
N ALA A 17 2.85 4.20 7.30
CA ALA A 17 3.85 3.91 6.27
C ALA A 17 3.19 3.59 4.92
N TRP A 18 2.12 2.80 4.93
CA TRP A 18 1.36 2.48 3.73
C TRP A 18 0.69 3.73 3.15
N LEU A 19 -0.06 4.49 3.96
CA LEU A 19 -0.76 5.67 3.47
C LEU A 19 0.21 6.74 2.94
N ALA A 20 1.36 6.94 3.59
CA ALA A 20 2.38 7.86 3.12
C ALA A 20 2.91 7.48 1.72
N ASP A 21 3.20 6.20 1.49
CA ASP A 21 3.67 5.72 0.19
C ASP A 21 2.58 5.77 -0.88
N VAL A 22 1.34 5.42 -0.53
CA VAL A 22 0.18 5.54 -1.43
C VAL A 22 -0.02 6.99 -1.85
N LEU A 23 -0.06 7.93 -0.90
CA LEU A 23 -0.24 9.35 -1.21
C LEU A 23 0.91 9.92 -2.04
N ALA A 24 2.14 9.44 -1.83
CA ALA A 24 3.30 9.88 -2.59
C ALA A 24 3.28 9.39 -4.05
N ARG A 25 2.65 8.24 -4.34
CA ARG A 25 2.75 7.58 -5.65
C ARG A 25 1.45 7.60 -6.47
N ILE A 26 0.30 7.84 -5.83
CA ILE A 26 -1.01 7.72 -6.46
C ILE A 26 -1.21 8.66 -7.66
N ASN A 27 -0.60 9.84 -7.63
CA ASN A 27 -0.71 10.82 -8.73
C ASN A 27 0.19 10.47 -9.93
N ASP A 28 1.31 9.77 -9.68
CA ASP A 28 2.30 9.47 -10.72
C ASP A 28 2.11 8.08 -11.35
N MET A 29 1.14 7.29 -10.86
CA MET A 29 0.90 5.94 -11.33
C MET A 29 -0.33 5.83 -12.25
N PRO A 30 -0.25 5.01 -13.31
CA PRO A 30 -1.41 4.72 -14.16
C PRO A 30 -2.47 3.95 -13.37
N GLN A 31 -3.76 4.24 -13.66
CA GLN A 31 -4.90 3.65 -12.94
C GLN A 31 -4.91 2.11 -12.95
N THR A 32 -4.35 1.49 -13.99
CA THR A 32 -4.23 0.03 -14.12
C THR A 32 -3.34 -0.61 -13.04
N ARG A 33 -2.43 0.15 -12.43
CA ARG A 33 -1.51 -0.29 -11.38
C ARG A 33 -1.93 0.10 -9.96
N LEU A 34 -3.08 0.78 -9.79
CA LEU A 34 -3.59 1.16 -8.46
C LEU A 34 -3.78 -0.04 -7.52
N ARG A 35 -4.04 -1.22 -8.08
CA ARG A 35 -4.10 -2.50 -7.32
C ARG A 35 -2.82 -2.78 -6.52
N GLU A 36 -1.66 -2.34 -6.98
CA GLU A 36 -0.39 -2.51 -6.28
C GLU A 36 -0.29 -1.65 -5.01
N LEU A 37 -1.14 -0.62 -4.90
CA LEU A 37 -1.26 0.22 -3.71
C LEU A 37 -2.19 -0.39 -2.65
N LEU A 38 -2.82 -1.54 -2.92
CA LEU A 38 -3.59 -2.25 -1.89
C LEU A 38 -2.63 -2.74 -0.79
N PRO A 39 -3.03 -2.73 0.50
CA PRO A 39 -2.10 -2.99 1.60
C PRO A 39 -1.29 -4.28 1.47
N TRP A 40 -1.93 -5.38 1.05
CA TRP A 40 -1.28 -6.68 0.89
C TRP A 40 -0.31 -6.74 -0.29
N GLU A 41 -0.67 -6.19 -1.45
CA GLU A 41 0.23 -6.10 -2.61
C GLU A 41 1.43 -5.20 -2.30
N TRP A 42 1.17 -4.05 -1.66
CA TRP A 42 2.20 -3.12 -1.23
C TRP A 42 3.22 -3.80 -0.30
N LYS A 43 2.74 -4.56 0.68
CA LYS A 43 3.58 -5.35 1.58
C LYS A 43 4.41 -6.38 0.82
N ALA A 44 3.78 -7.19 -0.03
CA ALA A 44 4.44 -8.23 -0.81
C ALA A 44 5.55 -7.66 -1.74
N ILE A 45 5.29 -6.52 -2.39
CA ILE A 45 6.27 -5.83 -3.24
C ILE A 45 7.46 -5.35 -2.42
N ARG A 46 7.23 -4.77 -1.24
CA ARG A 46 8.30 -4.28 -0.37
C ARG A 46 9.13 -5.40 0.24
N GLU A 47 8.51 -6.53 0.57
CA GLU A 47 9.21 -7.74 1.02
C GLU A 47 10.11 -8.29 -0.10
N GLN A 48 9.62 -8.35 -1.34
CA GLN A 48 10.42 -8.75 -2.50
C GLN A 48 11.58 -7.77 -2.77
N THR A 49 11.33 -6.46 -2.68
CA THR A 49 12.37 -5.43 -2.90
C THR A 49 13.48 -5.51 -1.86
N LYS A 50 13.17 -5.98 -0.63
CA LYS A 50 14.16 -6.13 0.44
C LYS A 50 15.01 -7.41 0.29
N ALA A 51 14.53 -8.39 -0.48
CA ALA A 51 15.20 -9.67 -0.71
C ALA A 51 16.08 -9.68 -1.98
N ALA A 52 16.01 -8.64 -2.81
CA ALA A 52 16.84 -8.43 -3.98
C ALA A 52 18.05 -7.53 -3.66
#